data_AF-A0A093YGQ7-F1
#
_entry.id   AF-A0A093YGQ7-F1
#
_cell.length_a   1.000
_cell.length_b   1.000
_cell.length_c   1.000
_cell.angle_alpha   90.00
_cell.angle_beta   90.00
_cell.angle_gamma   90.00
#
_symmetry.space_group_name_H-M   'P 1'
#
loop_
_entity.id
_entity.type
_entity.pdbx_description
1 polymer ?
#
loop_
_entity_poly.entity_id
_entity_poly.type
_entity_poly.pdbx_seq_one_letter_code
_entity_poly.pdbx_strand_id
1 'polypeptide(L)'
;MPAATHERFITSVILEIARQLQIIGSLDSLASDFARQIVACGSTTIYLHDGYGRHDPDFSFGHKEAQYPGVVFEVSYSQKRRDLGRLADDYILGSDGNIRVVVGLDLEYRGKKGKEASGEGATLSIWRPKVTSDGALGELTAHQDVVDLVRCYQANTSFLLISKEFRDEYGIAHSSYSAGISLRLDDFATTALHPSPMSEPIFIPTKTLTEYLFDAEKAEVMLKGNTGARQVLGDLVRRRKRLSTPVEELDKMTEKWFKEEEERANRRAWRADKGWRPARKRRQSTPPEG
;
A
#
# COMPACT_ATOMS: atom_id res chain seq x y z
N MET A 1 -2.37 6.64 -11.58
CA MET A 1 -3.76 6.79 -11.17
C MET A 1 -4.26 5.39 -10.82
N PRO A 2 -4.79 5.18 -9.62
CA PRO A 2 -5.26 3.86 -9.20
C PRO A 2 -6.36 3.33 -10.12
N ALA A 3 -6.42 2.01 -10.30
CA ALA A 3 -7.51 1.37 -11.05
C ALA A 3 -8.81 1.41 -10.23
N ALA A 4 -9.98 1.29 -10.88
CA ALA A 4 -11.25 1.27 -10.15
C ALA A 4 -11.34 0.08 -9.18
N THR A 5 -10.73 -1.05 -9.51
CA THR A 5 -10.59 -2.21 -8.63
C THR A 5 -9.85 -1.84 -7.34
N HIS A 6 -8.78 -1.04 -7.44
CA HIS A 6 -7.95 -0.62 -6.30
C HIS A 6 -8.79 0.10 -5.26
N GLU A 7 -9.41 1.19 -5.70
CA GLU A 7 -10.15 2.10 -4.84
C GLU A 7 -11.35 1.40 -4.22
N ARG A 8 -12.07 0.58 -4.99
CA ARG A 8 -13.24 -0.15 -4.50
C ARG A 8 -12.85 -1.24 -3.51
N PHE A 9 -11.81 -2.00 -3.80
CA PHE A 9 -11.36 -3.08 -2.93
C PHE A 9 -10.89 -2.52 -1.59
N ILE A 10 -9.97 -1.55 -1.59
CA ILE A 10 -9.47 -0.97 -0.33
C ILE A 10 -10.60 -0.29 0.43
N THR A 11 -11.52 0.43 -0.24
CA THR A 11 -12.67 1.04 0.43
C THR A 11 -13.52 0.02 1.18
N SER A 12 -13.82 -1.14 0.57
CA SER A 12 -14.60 -2.20 1.25
C SER A 12 -13.88 -2.75 2.48
N VAL A 13 -12.57 -2.97 2.39
CA VAL A 13 -11.74 -3.41 3.53
C VAL A 13 -11.80 -2.40 4.67
N ILE A 14 -11.62 -1.12 4.35
CA ILE A 14 -11.63 -0.03 5.33
C ILE A 14 -13.00 0.13 5.99
N LEU A 15 -14.08 0.06 5.21
CA LEU A 15 -15.45 0.15 5.75
C LEU A 15 -15.75 -0.98 6.74
N GLU A 16 -15.24 -2.19 6.48
CA GLU A 16 -15.42 -3.31 7.40
C GLU A 16 -14.62 -3.12 8.70
N ILE A 17 -13.38 -2.63 8.64
CA ILE A 17 -12.61 -2.28 9.84
C ILE A 17 -13.32 -1.18 10.64
N ALA A 18 -13.77 -0.11 9.97
CA ALA A 18 -14.49 0.98 10.61
C ALA A 18 -15.79 0.49 11.28
N ARG A 19 -16.52 -0.45 10.65
CA ARG A 19 -17.71 -1.08 11.23
C ARG A 19 -17.38 -1.86 12.50
N GLN A 20 -16.30 -2.64 12.52
CA GLN A 20 -15.87 -3.37 13.71
C GLN A 20 -15.44 -2.42 14.84
N LEU A 21 -14.71 -1.35 14.52
CA LEU A 21 -14.36 -0.30 15.48
C LEU A 21 -15.59 0.38 16.08
N GLN A 22 -16.61 0.67 15.28
CA GLN A 22 -17.88 1.22 15.76
C GLN A 22 -18.60 0.28 16.72
N ILE A 23 -18.58 -1.03 16.45
CA ILE A 23 -19.17 -2.04 17.34
C ILE A 23 -18.42 -2.05 18.68
N ILE A 24 -17.10 -2.09 18.66
CA ILE A 24 -16.27 -2.03 19.89
C ILE A 24 -16.58 -0.73 20.66
N GLY A 25 -16.60 0.41 19.97
CA GLY A 25 -16.88 1.73 20.54
C GLY A 25 -18.31 1.93 21.07
N SER A 26 -19.24 1.02 20.75
CA SER A 26 -20.64 1.06 21.24
C SER A 26 -20.84 0.39 22.62
N LEU A 27 -19.83 -0.35 23.09
CA LEU A 27 -19.84 -0.99 24.40
C LEU A 27 -19.46 0.00 25.51
N ASP A 28 -19.61 -0.37 26.77
CA ASP A 28 -19.20 0.45 27.93
C ASP A 28 -17.93 -0.12 28.58
N SER A 29 -16.76 0.23 28.01
CA SER A 29 -15.46 -0.27 28.46
C SER A 29 -14.32 0.68 28.10
N LEU A 30 -13.14 0.51 28.71
CA LEU A 30 -11.93 1.25 28.34
C LEU A 30 -11.53 1.03 26.87
N ALA A 31 -11.70 -0.19 26.36
CA ALA A 31 -11.49 -0.49 24.96
C ALA A 31 -12.47 0.27 24.05
N SER A 32 -13.71 0.45 24.50
CA SER A 32 -14.70 1.28 23.79
C SER A 32 -14.30 2.75 23.74
N ASP A 33 -13.83 3.30 24.86
CA ASP A 33 -13.35 4.67 24.95
C ASP A 33 -12.18 4.92 24.01
N PHE A 34 -11.25 3.97 23.94
CA PHE A 34 -10.13 4.04 23.01
C PHE A 34 -10.58 3.88 21.55
N ALA A 35 -11.46 2.92 21.26
CA ALA A 35 -11.97 2.69 19.91
C ALA A 35 -12.66 3.93 19.32
N ARG A 36 -13.38 4.69 20.15
CA ARG A 36 -14.02 5.97 19.75
C ARG A 36 -13.03 7.07 19.39
N GLN A 37 -11.76 6.93 19.77
CA GLN A 37 -10.71 7.91 19.48
C GLN A 37 -9.88 7.56 18.25
N ILE A 38 -10.12 6.39 17.65
CA ILE A 38 -9.52 5.98 16.38
C ILE A 38 -10.27 6.67 15.24
N VAL A 39 -9.51 7.30 14.34
CA VAL A 39 -10.03 8.03 13.19
C VAL A 39 -9.47 7.45 11.89
N ALA A 40 -10.30 7.49 10.85
CA ALA A 40 -9.90 7.24 9.48
C ALA A 40 -9.12 8.45 8.95
N CYS A 41 -7.84 8.27 8.67
CA CYS A 41 -6.96 9.33 8.17
C CYS A 41 -6.88 9.38 6.64
N GLY A 42 -7.41 8.36 5.93
CA GLY A 42 -7.37 8.29 4.48
C GLY A 42 -5.94 8.21 3.94
N SER A 43 -5.74 8.74 2.73
CA SER A 43 -4.46 8.78 2.02
C SER A 43 -3.63 10.02 2.37
N THR A 44 -3.72 10.48 3.62
CA THR A 44 -3.03 11.70 4.06
C THR A 44 -1.51 11.50 4.09
N THR A 45 -0.78 12.52 3.66
CA THR A 45 0.68 12.49 3.62
C THR A 45 1.29 12.30 5.01
N ILE A 46 2.19 11.34 5.13
CA ILE A 46 3.01 11.06 6.30
C ILE A 46 4.44 11.55 6.02
N TYR A 47 4.97 12.34 6.95
CA TYR A 47 6.37 12.80 6.93
C TYR A 47 7.18 12.01 7.96
N LEU A 48 8.11 11.19 7.47
CA LEU A 48 8.95 10.33 8.28
C LEU A 48 10.32 10.99 8.49
N HIS A 49 10.94 10.69 9.63
CA HIS A 49 12.25 11.25 9.99
C HIS A 49 13.41 10.48 9.34
N ASP A 50 14.64 10.87 9.64
CA ASP A 50 15.87 10.09 9.38
C ASP A 50 16.10 9.59 7.95
N GLY A 51 15.60 10.36 6.98
CA GLY A 51 15.82 10.09 5.55
C GLY A 51 14.80 9.14 4.91
N TYR A 52 13.82 8.64 5.68
CA TYR A 52 12.71 7.83 5.14
C TYR A 52 11.72 8.67 4.31
N GLY A 53 11.64 9.97 4.60
CA GLY A 53 11.04 10.94 3.68
C GLY A 53 9.52 10.99 3.70
N ARG A 54 8.91 11.30 2.56
CA ARG A 54 7.48 11.54 2.43
C ARG A 54 6.79 10.33 1.82
N HIS A 55 5.70 9.89 2.46
CA HIS A 55 4.85 8.82 1.97
C HIS A 55 3.38 9.23 1.93
N ASP A 56 2.67 8.78 0.92
CA ASP A 56 1.23 8.95 0.77
C ASP A 56 0.62 7.54 0.74
N PRO A 57 0.18 6.98 1.89
CA PRO A 57 -0.37 5.64 1.95
C PRO A 57 -1.69 5.57 1.17
N ASP A 58 -2.09 4.37 0.75
CA ASP A 58 -3.41 4.21 0.14
C ASP A 58 -4.52 4.45 1.17
N PHE A 59 -4.31 4.02 2.42
CA PHE A 59 -5.15 4.39 3.55
C PHE A 59 -4.42 4.29 4.89
N SER A 60 -4.88 5.01 5.91
CA SER A 60 -4.40 4.85 7.28
C SER A 60 -5.48 5.10 8.35
N PHE A 61 -5.31 4.46 9.50
CA PHE A 61 -6.05 4.75 10.73
C PHE A 61 -5.08 5.22 11.82
N GLY A 62 -5.48 6.22 12.60
CA GLY A 62 -4.70 6.71 13.73
C GLY A 62 -5.57 7.07 14.92
N HIS A 63 -4.99 7.05 16.11
CA HIS A 63 -5.59 7.69 17.26
C HIS A 63 -5.52 9.21 17.10
N LYS A 64 -6.59 9.94 17.45
CA LYS A 64 -6.68 11.40 17.26
C LYS A 64 -5.58 12.21 17.97
N GLU A 65 -4.93 11.62 18.97
CA GLU A 65 -3.85 12.23 19.76
C GLU A 65 -2.45 11.70 19.37
N ALA A 66 -2.35 10.83 18.37
CA ALA A 66 -1.07 10.32 17.88
C ALA A 66 -0.49 11.20 16.78
N GLN A 67 0.85 11.31 16.74
CA GLN A 67 1.57 12.00 15.65
C GLN A 67 1.56 11.18 14.35
N TYR A 68 1.66 9.86 14.46
CA TYR A 68 1.66 8.92 13.34
C TYR A 68 0.39 8.05 13.41
N PRO A 69 -0.14 7.60 12.26
CA PRO A 69 -1.18 6.58 12.27
C PRO A 69 -0.66 5.29 12.92
N GLY A 70 -1.54 4.52 13.54
CA GLY A 70 -1.19 3.21 14.07
C GLY A 70 -1.16 2.14 12.97
N VAL A 71 -2.10 2.21 12.03
CA VAL A 71 -2.26 1.22 10.95
C VAL A 71 -2.20 1.90 9.59
N VAL A 72 -1.36 1.37 8.69
CA VAL A 72 -1.21 1.81 7.30
C VAL A 72 -1.59 0.68 6.35
N PHE A 73 -2.25 1.01 5.25
CA PHE A 73 -2.61 0.10 4.15
C PHE A 73 -1.94 0.54 2.85
N GLU A 74 -1.33 -0.42 2.18
CA GLU A 74 -0.76 -0.28 0.83
C GLU A 74 -1.29 -1.41 -0.06
N VAL A 75 -1.71 -1.07 -1.27
CA VAL A 75 -2.17 -2.02 -2.27
C VAL A 75 -1.23 -1.96 -3.47
N SER A 76 -0.57 -3.08 -3.73
CA SER A 76 0.32 -3.24 -4.88
C SER A 76 -0.44 -3.80 -6.09
N TYR A 77 0.02 -3.41 -7.27
CA TYR A 77 -0.32 -4.08 -8.53
C TYR A 77 0.92 -4.68 -9.17
N SER A 78 0.78 -5.92 -9.64
CA SER A 78 1.79 -6.65 -10.42
C SER A 78 2.50 -5.85 -11.53
N GLN A 79 1.87 -4.85 -12.15
CA GLN A 79 2.48 -4.02 -13.20
C GLN A 79 3.51 -3.00 -12.68
N LYS A 80 3.45 -2.65 -11.39
CA LYS A 80 4.34 -1.68 -10.73
C LYS A 80 4.66 -2.17 -9.32
N ARG A 81 5.08 -3.43 -9.17
CA ARG A 81 5.42 -4.04 -7.87
C ARG A 81 6.19 -3.03 -7.03
N ARG A 82 5.49 -2.38 -6.10
CA ARG A 82 6.13 -1.65 -5.03
C ARG A 82 6.60 -2.74 -4.09
N ASP A 83 7.85 -2.66 -3.69
CA ASP A 83 8.36 -3.55 -2.66
C ASP A 83 7.63 -3.19 -1.36
N LEU A 84 6.54 -3.92 -1.07
CA LEU A 84 5.71 -3.71 0.11
C LEU A 84 6.52 -3.95 1.40
N GLY A 85 7.52 -4.83 1.35
CA GLY A 85 8.45 -5.04 2.45
C GLY A 85 9.28 -3.78 2.71
N ARG A 86 9.87 -3.21 1.66
CA ARG A 86 10.61 -1.93 1.76
C ARG A 86 9.73 -0.78 2.24
N LEU A 87 8.47 -0.70 1.79
CA LEU A 87 7.53 0.30 2.30
C LEU A 87 7.21 0.07 3.78
N ALA A 88 7.05 -1.18 4.19
CA ALA A 88 6.83 -1.49 5.60
C ALA A 88 8.03 -1.10 6.47
N ASP A 89 9.26 -1.34 6.00
CA ASP A 89 10.48 -0.82 6.61
C ASP A 89 10.45 0.71 6.69
N ASP A 90 10.16 1.39 5.57
CA ASP A 90 10.14 2.85 5.54
C ASP A 90 9.18 3.41 6.59
N TYR A 91 7.93 2.91 6.63
CA TYR A 91 6.93 3.33 7.62
C TYR A 91 7.30 3.00 9.05
N ILE A 92 7.69 1.76 9.33
CA ILE A 92 7.93 1.29 10.70
C ILE A 92 9.20 1.91 11.26
N LEU A 93 10.30 1.91 10.50
CA LEU A 93 11.58 2.46 10.94
C LEU A 93 11.55 3.99 10.95
N GLY A 94 11.01 4.61 9.90
CA GLY A 94 10.94 6.07 9.80
C GLY A 94 9.97 6.76 10.76
N SER A 95 9.15 5.97 11.46
CA SER A 95 8.31 6.43 12.57
C SER A 95 8.80 5.92 13.93
N ASP A 96 9.99 5.35 14.05
CA ASP A 96 10.52 4.76 15.30
C ASP A 96 9.58 3.71 15.92
N GLY A 97 8.86 2.96 15.08
CA GLY A 97 7.88 1.96 15.48
C GLY A 97 6.56 2.54 15.98
N ASN A 98 6.31 3.84 15.77
CA ASN A 98 5.03 4.46 16.13
C ASN A 98 3.90 4.06 15.18
N ILE A 99 4.21 3.79 13.90
CA ILE A 99 3.32 3.03 13.01
C ILE A 99 3.42 1.56 13.42
N ARG A 100 2.34 1.04 14.02
CA ARG A 100 2.31 -0.28 14.67
C ARG A 100 2.04 -1.41 13.69
N VAL A 101 1.37 -1.14 12.58
CA VAL A 101 1.05 -2.13 11.55
C VAL A 101 1.09 -1.53 10.16
N VAL A 102 1.73 -2.25 9.24
CA VAL A 102 1.58 -2.04 7.80
C VAL A 102 0.89 -3.26 7.21
N VAL A 103 -0.22 -3.05 6.50
CA VAL A 103 -0.96 -4.09 5.78
C VAL A 103 -0.71 -3.91 4.30
N GLY A 104 -0.08 -4.91 3.68
CA GLY A 104 0.19 -4.96 2.25
C GLY A 104 -0.75 -5.93 1.54
N LEU A 105 -1.41 -5.46 0.50
CA LEU A 105 -2.32 -6.23 -0.34
C LEU A 105 -1.77 -6.24 -1.77
N ASP A 106 -1.19 -7.33 -2.23
CA ASP A 106 -0.67 -7.43 -3.60
C ASP A 106 -1.69 -8.10 -4.52
N LEU A 107 -2.15 -7.37 -5.53
CA LEU A 107 -3.16 -7.83 -6.48
C LEU A 107 -2.49 -8.16 -7.82
N GLU A 108 -2.53 -9.43 -8.21
CA GLU A 108 -2.10 -9.84 -9.53
C GLU A 108 -3.15 -9.43 -10.58
N TYR A 109 -2.69 -8.82 -11.68
CA TYR A 109 -3.58 -8.29 -12.71
C TYR A 109 -3.27 -8.94 -14.06
N ARG A 110 -4.32 -9.29 -14.81
CA ARG A 110 -4.19 -9.80 -16.19
C ARG A 110 -3.48 -8.80 -17.11
N GLY A 111 -2.35 -9.21 -17.66
CA GLY A 111 -1.82 -8.61 -18.90
C GLY A 111 -2.73 -8.91 -20.10
N LYS A 112 -2.81 -8.01 -21.09
CA LYS A 112 -3.64 -8.21 -22.29
C LYS A 112 -3.20 -9.43 -23.12
N LYS A 113 -4.19 -10.27 -23.47
CA LYS A 113 -4.32 -11.27 -24.55
C LYS A 113 -3.11 -12.16 -24.88
N GLY A 114 -3.30 -13.47 -24.72
CA GLY A 114 -2.69 -14.47 -25.63
C GLY A 114 -1.87 -15.57 -24.99
N LYS A 115 -1.80 -15.68 -23.67
CA LYS A 115 -1.19 -16.84 -23.01
C LYS A 115 -2.14 -17.38 -21.95
N GLU A 116 -2.18 -18.71 -21.89
CA GLU A 116 -3.00 -19.53 -21.02
C GLU A 116 -3.01 -18.97 -19.59
N ALA A 117 -4.20 -18.99 -18.98
CA ALA A 117 -4.52 -18.26 -17.76
C ALA A 117 -3.67 -18.75 -16.57
N SER A 118 -2.61 -18.02 -16.24
CA SER A 118 -1.98 -18.07 -14.93
C SER A 118 -2.50 -16.90 -14.10
N GLY A 119 -3.55 -17.16 -13.33
CA GLY A 119 -3.93 -16.49 -12.08
C GLY A 119 -4.50 -15.08 -12.00
N GLU A 120 -5.56 -14.98 -11.17
CA GLU A 120 -6.06 -13.78 -10.49
C GLU A 120 -5.61 -13.75 -9.02
N GLY A 121 -4.37 -14.19 -8.75
CA GLY A 121 -3.85 -14.34 -7.40
C GLY A 121 -3.85 -13.03 -6.62
N ALA A 122 -4.06 -13.12 -5.31
CA ALA A 122 -3.93 -11.97 -4.44
C ALA A 122 -3.34 -12.38 -3.09
N THR A 123 -2.36 -11.61 -2.61
CA THR A 123 -1.63 -11.91 -1.39
C THR A 123 -1.79 -10.84 -0.32
N LEU A 124 -1.72 -11.27 0.93
CA LEU A 124 -1.78 -10.45 2.13
C LEU A 124 -0.47 -10.58 2.90
N SER A 125 0.04 -9.44 3.34
CA SER A 125 1.19 -9.33 4.23
C SER A 125 0.90 -8.34 5.34
N ILE A 126 1.36 -8.63 6.55
CA ILE A 126 1.21 -7.76 7.72
C ILE A 126 2.59 -7.62 8.35
N TRP A 127 3.05 -6.38 8.57
CA TRP A 127 4.31 -6.10 9.24
C TRP A 127 4.08 -5.35 10.54
N ARG A 128 4.90 -5.65 11.56
CA ARG A 128 4.85 -5.05 12.90
C ARG A 128 6.25 -4.65 13.37
N PRO A 129 6.38 -3.58 14.17
CA PRO A 129 7.65 -3.24 14.80
C PRO A 129 8.07 -4.35 15.75
N LYS A 130 9.33 -4.79 15.62
CA LYS A 130 9.96 -5.73 16.53
C LYS A 130 11.35 -5.21 16.89
N VAL A 131 11.60 -5.05 18.18
CA VAL A 131 12.94 -4.80 18.70
C VAL A 131 13.58 -6.14 18.99
N THR A 132 14.66 -6.46 18.30
CA THR A 132 15.46 -7.66 18.56
C THR A 132 16.69 -7.29 19.37
N SER A 133 17.07 -8.17 20.30
CA SER A 133 18.22 -7.96 21.19
C SER A 133 19.42 -8.77 20.69
N ASP A 134 19.88 -8.52 19.47
CA ASP A 134 21.01 -9.26 18.89
C ASP A 134 22.39 -8.67 19.27
N GLY A 135 22.41 -7.62 20.10
CA GLY A 135 23.63 -6.96 20.59
C GLY A 135 23.43 -6.09 21.83
N ALA A 136 24.35 -5.14 22.06
CA ALA A 136 24.32 -4.22 23.21
C ALA A 136 23.22 -3.14 23.11
N LEU A 137 22.69 -2.91 21.90
CA LEU A 137 21.54 -2.05 21.61
C LEU A 137 20.49 -2.90 20.89
N GLY A 138 19.21 -2.65 21.17
CA GLY A 138 18.13 -3.33 20.45
C GLY A 138 17.99 -2.77 19.03
N GLU A 139 17.80 -3.65 18.04
CA GLU A 139 17.55 -3.29 16.65
C GLU A 139 16.04 -3.32 16.36
N LEU A 140 15.50 -2.19 15.91
CA LEU A 140 14.11 -2.11 15.43
C LEU A 140 14.04 -2.63 13.99
N THR A 141 13.11 -3.54 13.73
CA THR A 141 12.87 -4.14 12.41
C THR A 141 11.38 -4.19 12.10
N ALA A 142 11.01 -4.12 10.82
CA ALA A 142 9.66 -4.46 10.36
C ALA A 142 9.54 -5.98 10.23
N HIS A 143 9.00 -6.63 11.25
CA HIS A 143 8.79 -8.07 11.25
C HIS A 143 7.49 -8.41 10.51
N GLN A 144 7.59 -9.19 9.43
CA GLN A 144 6.42 -9.72 8.74
C GLN A 144 5.78 -10.83 9.58
N ASP A 145 4.55 -10.63 10.03
CA ASP A 145 3.77 -11.63 10.74
C ASP A 145 3.30 -12.70 9.76
N VAL A 146 3.87 -13.90 9.87
CA VAL A 146 3.42 -15.08 9.13
C VAL A 146 2.32 -15.76 9.92
N VAL A 147 1.05 -15.58 9.52
CA VAL A 147 -0.06 -16.35 10.10
C VAL A 147 -0.30 -17.62 9.26
N ASP A 148 0.31 -18.71 9.72
CA ASP A 148 0.12 -20.15 9.42
C ASP A 148 0.70 -20.77 8.13
N LEU A 149 1.91 -21.34 8.29
CA LEU A 149 2.33 -22.73 7.99
C LEU A 149 1.82 -23.40 6.69
N VAL A 150 2.64 -23.37 5.64
CA VAL A 150 2.84 -24.58 4.83
C VAL A 150 3.93 -25.41 5.50
N ARG A 151 3.54 -26.57 6.07
CA ARG A 151 4.48 -27.63 6.45
C ARG A 151 5.22 -28.09 5.19
N CYS A 152 6.50 -27.78 5.07
CA CYS A 152 7.40 -28.51 4.18
C CYS A 152 7.83 -29.81 4.87
N TYR A 153 7.27 -30.95 4.47
CA TYR A 153 7.98 -32.22 4.58
C TYR A 153 8.73 -32.43 3.28
N GLN A 154 9.95 -31.90 3.20
CA GLN A 154 11.04 -32.54 2.48
C GLN A 154 12.36 -31.98 3.01
N ALA A 155 13.26 -32.90 3.32
CA ALA A 155 14.53 -32.64 3.95
C ALA A 155 15.39 -31.70 3.09
N ASN A 156 15.97 -30.70 3.76
CA ASN A 156 17.06 -29.86 3.28
C ASN A 156 16.69 -28.91 2.12
N THR A 157 16.17 -27.72 2.43
CA THR A 157 16.65 -26.40 1.95
C THR A 157 15.54 -25.33 2.00
N SER A 158 15.90 -24.17 2.57
CA SER A 158 15.27 -22.83 2.54
C SER A 158 13.82 -22.67 3.01
N PHE A 159 13.68 -22.05 4.19
CA PHE A 159 12.45 -21.39 4.64
C PHE A 159 12.14 -20.24 3.67
N LEU A 160 11.08 -20.35 2.87
CA LEU A 160 10.56 -19.23 2.08
C LEU A 160 9.49 -18.52 2.93
N LEU A 161 9.74 -17.25 3.26
CA LEU A 161 8.72 -16.32 3.76
C LEU A 161 7.77 -16.02 2.59
N ILE A 162 6.70 -16.80 2.44
CA ILE A 162 5.71 -16.60 1.37
C ILE A 162 4.55 -15.80 1.97
N SER A 163 4.29 -14.64 1.37
CA SER A 163 3.05 -13.88 1.51
C SER A 163 1.83 -14.80 1.47
N LYS A 164 0.82 -14.60 2.33
CA LYS A 164 -0.35 -15.46 2.34
C LYS A 164 -1.24 -15.13 1.16
N GLU A 165 -1.31 -16.01 0.16
CA GLU A 165 -2.37 -15.94 -0.84
C GLU A 165 -3.72 -15.98 -0.11
N PHE A 166 -4.51 -14.90 -0.23
CA PHE A 166 -5.88 -14.89 0.25
C PHE A 166 -6.87 -15.31 -0.84
N ARG A 167 -6.44 -15.20 -2.10
CA ARG A 167 -7.14 -15.66 -3.30
C ARG A 167 -6.13 -16.31 -4.23
N ASP A 168 -6.42 -17.54 -4.66
CA ASP A 168 -5.55 -18.28 -5.58
C ASP A 168 -5.73 -17.82 -7.05
N GLU A 169 -5.00 -18.48 -7.95
CA GLU A 169 -5.08 -18.21 -9.38
C GLU A 169 -6.46 -18.48 -10.01
N TYR A 170 -7.30 -19.31 -9.38
CA TYR A 170 -8.65 -19.64 -9.81
C TYR A 170 -9.72 -18.74 -9.19
N GLY A 171 -9.32 -17.74 -8.40
CA GLY A 171 -10.23 -16.85 -7.71
C GLY A 171 -10.84 -17.45 -6.44
N ILE A 172 -10.32 -18.57 -5.96
CA ILE A 172 -10.82 -19.27 -4.77
C ILE A 172 -10.12 -18.72 -3.52
N ALA A 173 -10.92 -18.42 -2.50
CA ALA A 173 -10.41 -17.94 -1.23
C ALA A 173 -9.60 -19.03 -0.51
N HIS A 174 -8.57 -18.61 0.22
CA HIS A 174 -7.85 -19.51 1.12
C HIS A 174 -8.80 -20.16 2.15
N SER A 175 -8.64 -21.46 2.39
CA SER A 175 -9.62 -22.26 3.15
C SER A 175 -9.56 -22.11 4.67
N SER A 176 -8.45 -21.62 5.23
CA SER A 176 -8.34 -21.45 6.68
C SER A 176 -9.19 -20.30 7.21
N TYR A 177 -10.00 -20.59 8.24
CA TYR A 177 -10.80 -19.60 8.97
C TYR A 177 -9.98 -18.61 9.80
N SER A 178 -8.74 -18.95 10.17
CA SER A 178 -7.79 -18.03 10.83
C SER A 178 -7.06 -17.12 9.84
N ALA A 179 -7.23 -17.36 8.53
CA ALA A 179 -6.61 -16.54 7.50
C ALA A 179 -7.40 -15.27 7.27
N GLY A 180 -6.70 -14.13 7.31
CA GLY A 180 -7.31 -12.85 7.03
C GLY A 180 -6.47 -11.69 7.53
N ILE A 181 -7.00 -10.48 7.38
CA ILE A 181 -6.46 -9.30 8.07
C ILE A 181 -6.77 -9.48 9.55
N SER A 182 -5.74 -9.58 10.39
CA SER A 182 -5.87 -9.70 11.84
C SER A 182 -5.16 -8.54 12.52
N LEU A 183 -5.96 -7.66 13.11
CA LEU A 183 -5.52 -6.50 13.88
C LEU A 183 -6.03 -6.63 15.31
N ARG A 184 -5.38 -5.91 16.22
CA ARG A 184 -5.84 -5.70 17.60
C ARG A 184 -6.07 -4.23 17.82
N LEU A 185 -6.87 -3.90 18.83
CA LEU A 185 -7.11 -2.51 19.17
C LEU A 185 -5.81 -1.76 19.51
N ASP A 186 -4.85 -2.42 20.15
CA ASP A 186 -3.49 -1.91 20.42
C ASP A 186 -2.71 -1.48 19.17
N ASP A 187 -3.09 -1.96 17.99
CA ASP A 187 -2.40 -1.65 16.73
C ASP A 187 -2.70 -0.23 16.24
N PHE A 188 -3.73 0.43 16.77
CA PHE A 188 -4.17 1.73 16.27
C PHE A 188 -3.49 2.92 16.95
N ALA A 189 -2.66 2.66 17.97
CA ALA A 189 -1.83 3.68 18.61
C ALA A 189 -0.61 3.08 19.32
N THR A 190 0.27 3.95 19.76
CA THR A 190 1.44 3.56 20.57
C THR A 190 1.02 3.29 22.01
N THR A 191 1.83 2.53 22.75
CA THR A 191 1.57 2.22 24.17
C THR A 191 1.57 3.46 25.06
N ALA A 192 2.07 4.60 24.58
CA ALA A 192 1.94 5.88 25.27
C ALA A 192 0.47 6.35 25.37
N LEU A 193 -0.38 5.92 24.43
CA LEU A 193 -1.81 6.26 24.36
C LEU A 193 -2.71 5.13 24.88
N HIS A 194 -2.15 3.95 25.15
CA HIS A 194 -2.81 2.85 25.83
C HIS A 194 -1.85 2.18 26.84
N PRO A 195 -1.88 2.59 28.12
CA PRO A 195 -0.97 2.02 29.11
C PRO A 195 -1.31 0.57 29.49
N SER A 196 -2.52 0.11 29.14
CA SER A 196 -3.00 -1.25 29.38
C SER A 196 -3.24 -1.95 28.03
N PRO A 197 -2.81 -3.21 27.86
CA PRO A 197 -3.06 -3.96 26.62
C PRO A 197 -4.56 -4.13 26.34
N MET A 198 -4.96 -3.86 25.10
CA MET A 198 -6.30 -4.05 24.55
C MET A 198 -6.24 -5.11 23.44
N SER A 199 -6.71 -6.30 23.78
CA SER A 199 -6.63 -7.48 22.91
C SER A 199 -7.85 -7.69 22.00
N GLU A 200 -8.80 -6.75 21.99
CA GLU A 200 -10.02 -6.83 21.18
C GLU A 200 -9.65 -7.05 19.71
N PRO A 201 -10.06 -8.20 19.12
CA PRO A 201 -9.65 -8.55 17.78
C PRO A 201 -10.50 -7.80 16.75
N ILE A 202 -9.84 -7.37 15.68
CA ILE A 202 -10.45 -6.89 14.45
C ILE A 202 -10.00 -7.82 13.34
N PHE A 203 -10.95 -8.48 12.69
CA PHE A 203 -10.64 -9.57 11.78
C PHE A 203 -11.49 -9.54 10.51
N ILE A 204 -10.83 -9.63 9.35
CA ILE A 204 -11.50 -9.81 8.07
C ILE A 204 -10.98 -11.11 7.44
N PRO A 205 -11.82 -12.16 7.33
CA PRO A 205 -11.40 -13.43 6.76
C PRO A 205 -11.10 -13.32 5.26
N THR A 206 -10.20 -14.18 4.77
CA THR A 206 -9.83 -14.25 3.34
C THR A 206 -11.01 -14.43 2.39
N LYS A 207 -12.06 -15.15 2.82
CA LYS A 207 -13.32 -15.28 2.06
C LYS A 207 -13.96 -13.91 1.80
N THR A 208 -14.07 -13.08 2.82
CA THR A 208 -14.62 -11.73 2.70
C THR A 208 -13.72 -10.83 1.86
N LEU A 209 -12.39 -10.93 2.01
CA LEU A 209 -11.44 -10.21 1.14
C LEU A 209 -11.61 -10.61 -0.34
N THR A 210 -11.79 -11.89 -0.61
CA THR A 210 -12.01 -12.42 -1.96
C THR A 210 -13.32 -11.90 -2.55
N GLU A 211 -14.40 -11.86 -1.76
CA GLU A 211 -15.69 -11.29 -2.18
C GLU A 211 -15.57 -9.79 -2.51
N TYR A 212 -14.89 -9.02 -1.67
CA TYR A 212 -14.64 -7.59 -1.92
C TYR A 212 -13.83 -7.35 -3.19
N LEU A 213 -12.81 -8.17 -3.43
CA LEU A 213 -11.98 -8.06 -4.62
C LEU A 213 -12.77 -8.42 -5.89
N PHE A 214 -13.58 -9.48 -5.84
CA PHE A 214 -14.47 -9.88 -6.94
C PHE A 214 -15.48 -8.76 -7.30
N ASP A 215 -16.11 -8.14 -6.30
CA ASP A 215 -17.04 -7.04 -6.53
C ASP A 215 -16.34 -5.82 -7.13
N ALA A 216 -15.11 -5.54 -6.69
CA ALA A 216 -14.30 -4.44 -7.22
C ALA A 216 -13.93 -4.67 -8.69
N GLU A 217 -13.52 -5.90 -9.06
CA GLU A 217 -13.20 -6.29 -10.44
C GLU A 217 -14.43 -6.23 -11.34
N LYS A 218 -15.57 -6.77 -10.88
CA LYS A 218 -16.85 -6.72 -11.58
C LYS A 218 -17.26 -5.28 -11.86
N ALA A 219 -17.08 -4.38 -10.89
CA ALA A 219 -17.36 -2.97 -11.08
C ALA A 219 -16.43 -2.32 -12.12
N GLU A 220 -15.14 -2.69 -12.15
CA GLU A 220 -14.21 -2.19 -13.17
C GLU A 220 -14.58 -2.67 -14.58
N VAL A 221 -14.96 -3.94 -14.73
CA VAL A 221 -15.46 -4.49 -16.01
C VAL A 221 -16.70 -3.73 -16.47
N MET A 222 -17.66 -3.49 -15.58
CA MET A 222 -18.87 -2.72 -15.89
C MET A 222 -18.56 -1.28 -16.31
N LEU A 223 -17.63 -0.60 -15.64
CA LEU A 223 -17.21 0.76 -15.98
C LEU A 223 -16.52 0.84 -17.35
N LYS A 224 -15.58 -0.08 -17.61
CA LYS A 224 -14.86 -0.15 -18.90
C LYS A 224 -15.77 -0.57 -20.05
N GLY A 225 -16.75 -1.42 -19.79
CA GLY A 225 -17.74 -1.87 -20.77
C GLY A 225 -18.87 -0.87 -21.00
N ASN A 226 -19.01 0.17 -20.17
CA ASN A 226 -20.14 1.10 -20.18
C ASN A 226 -21.50 0.36 -20.13
N THR A 227 -21.58 -0.71 -19.34
CA THR A 227 -22.76 -1.60 -19.23
C THR A 227 -23.59 -1.34 -17.97
N GLY A 228 -23.19 -0.37 -17.13
CA GLY A 228 -23.94 0.01 -15.93
C GLY A 228 -25.19 0.82 -16.23
N ALA A 229 -26.11 0.88 -15.27
CA ALA A 229 -27.30 1.71 -15.36
C ALA A 229 -26.91 3.18 -15.59
N ARG A 230 -27.43 3.78 -16.66
CA ARG A 230 -27.19 5.18 -17.00
C ARG A 230 -28.50 5.84 -17.38
N GLN A 231 -28.78 6.98 -16.77
CA GLN A 231 -29.83 7.86 -17.25
C GLN A 231 -29.43 8.41 -18.62
N VAL A 232 -30.22 8.11 -19.64
CA VAL A 232 -30.06 8.69 -20.97
C VAL A 232 -30.90 9.95 -21.01
N LEU A 233 -30.25 11.10 -21.12
CA LEU A 233 -30.93 12.35 -21.44
C LEU A 233 -31.33 12.30 -22.92
N GLY A 234 -32.60 12.56 -23.22
CA GLY A 234 -33.11 12.56 -24.59
C GLY A 234 -32.49 13.66 -25.46
N ASP A 235 -32.71 13.57 -26.77
CA ASP A 235 -32.05 14.40 -27.80
C ASP A 235 -32.33 15.91 -27.67
N LEU A 236 -33.34 16.29 -26.89
CA LEU A 236 -33.68 17.68 -26.59
C LEU A 236 -32.72 18.36 -25.61
N VAL A 237 -31.79 17.61 -24.99
CA VAL A 237 -30.85 18.14 -23.99
C VAL A 237 -29.44 18.18 -24.55
N ARG A 238 -29.00 19.37 -24.99
CA ARG A 238 -27.63 19.58 -25.47
C ARG A 238 -26.66 19.80 -24.31
N ARG A 239 -25.58 19.02 -24.27
CA ARG A 239 -24.46 19.27 -23.34
C ARG A 239 -23.73 20.55 -23.73
N ARG A 240 -23.52 21.47 -22.77
CA ARG A 240 -22.63 22.62 -22.96
C ARG A 240 -21.20 22.10 -23.18
N LYS A 241 -20.52 22.55 -24.23
CA LYS A 241 -19.07 22.32 -24.36
C LYS A 241 -18.37 23.10 -23.24
N ARG A 242 -17.34 22.52 -22.60
CA ARG A 242 -16.51 23.28 -21.66
C ARG A 242 -15.89 24.45 -22.44
N LEU A 243 -16.05 25.67 -21.93
CA LEU A 243 -15.23 26.79 -22.39
C LEU A 243 -13.78 26.49 -22.01
N SER A 244 -12.81 27.00 -22.78
CA SER A 244 -11.39 26.82 -22.47
C SER A 244 -11.16 27.14 -21.00
N THR A 245 -10.40 26.28 -20.31
CA THR A 245 -9.86 26.64 -18.99
C THR A 245 -9.20 28.01 -19.16
N PRO A 246 -9.49 29.00 -18.30
CA PRO A 246 -8.77 30.27 -18.32
C PRO A 246 -7.27 30.00 -18.36
N VAL A 247 -6.53 30.77 -19.15
CA VAL A 247 -5.06 30.66 -19.17
C VAL A 247 -4.60 30.85 -17.73
N GLU A 248 -3.87 29.87 -17.21
CA GLU A 248 -3.30 29.93 -15.87
C GLU A 248 -2.25 31.03 -15.86
N GLU A 249 -2.66 32.26 -15.51
CA GLU A 249 -1.74 33.37 -15.30
C GLU A 249 -1.03 33.12 -13.97
N LEU A 250 0.18 32.56 -14.02
CA LEU A 250 1.08 32.57 -12.89
C LEU A 250 1.32 34.02 -12.50
N ASP A 251 1.09 34.37 -11.24
CA ASP A 251 1.49 35.68 -10.76
C ASP A 251 3.01 35.87 -10.96
N LYS A 252 3.47 37.12 -11.09
CA LYS A 252 4.88 37.41 -11.41
C LYS A 252 5.88 36.84 -10.39
N MET A 253 5.48 36.63 -9.14
CA MET A 253 6.34 36.04 -8.11
C MET A 253 6.46 34.53 -8.33
N THR A 254 5.33 33.88 -8.62
CA THR A 254 5.25 32.45 -8.94
C THR A 254 5.99 32.13 -10.25
N GLU A 255 5.83 32.94 -11.30
CA GLU A 255 6.57 32.78 -12.56
C GLU A 255 8.09 32.91 -12.36
N LYS A 256 8.52 33.85 -11.51
CA LYS A 256 9.93 34.03 -11.18
C LYS A 256 10.49 32.83 -10.42
N TRP A 257 9.74 32.29 -9.45
CA TRP A 257 10.13 31.09 -8.71
C TRP A 257 10.30 29.88 -9.63
N PHE A 258 9.36 29.65 -10.56
CA PHE A 258 9.46 28.57 -11.54
C PHE A 258 10.65 28.74 -12.49
N LYS A 259 10.94 29.95 -12.97
CA LYS A 259 12.13 30.23 -13.79
C LYS A 259 13.43 29.95 -13.04
N GLU A 260 13.51 30.36 -11.78
CA GLU A 260 14.69 30.09 -10.95
C GLU A 260 14.89 28.57 -10.73
N GLU A 261 13.80 27.83 -10.54
CA GLU A 261 13.82 26.38 -10.36
C GLU A 261 14.21 25.65 -11.66
N GLU A 262 13.68 26.09 -12.80
CA GLU A 262 14.03 25.58 -14.14
C GLU A 262 15.51 25.81 -14.46
N GLU A 263 16.03 27.01 -14.22
CA GLU A 263 17.46 27.28 -14.39
C GLU A 263 18.32 26.43 -13.46
N ARG A 264 17.86 26.22 -12.21
CA ARG A 264 18.58 25.40 -11.22
C ARG A 264 18.61 23.93 -11.67
N ALA A 265 17.52 23.42 -12.24
CA ALA A 265 17.47 22.09 -12.86
C ALA A 265 18.36 21.98 -14.10
N ASN A 266 18.33 22.98 -14.99
CA ASN A 266 19.14 22.99 -16.21
C ASN A 266 20.66 23.03 -15.89
N ARG A 267 21.05 23.80 -14.86
CA ARG A 267 22.43 23.79 -14.34
C ARG A 267 22.85 22.41 -13.79
N ARG A 268 21.93 21.69 -13.11
CA ARG A 268 22.19 20.32 -12.63
C ARG A 268 22.35 19.35 -13.79
N ALA A 269 21.48 19.42 -14.80
CA ALA A 269 21.52 18.58 -15.99
C ALA A 269 22.82 18.78 -16.80
N TRP A 270 23.23 20.03 -17.02
CA TRP A 270 24.47 20.34 -17.73
C TRP A 270 25.72 19.83 -17.01
N ARG A 271 25.73 19.85 -15.66
CA ARG A 271 26.84 19.27 -14.87
C ARG A 271 26.88 17.75 -14.98
N ALA A 272 25.72 17.08 -15.06
CA ALA A 272 25.64 15.64 -15.22
C ALA A 272 26.16 15.19 -16.61
N ASP A 273 25.86 15.96 -17.66
CA ASP A 273 26.24 15.61 -19.04
C ASP A 273 27.77 15.71 -19.27
N LYS A 274 28.45 16.63 -18.58
CA LYS A 274 29.93 16.72 -18.60
C LYS A 274 30.66 15.54 -17.96
N GLY A 275 29.96 14.69 -17.21
CA GLY A 275 30.50 13.49 -16.58
C GLY A 275 30.60 12.28 -17.50
N TRP A 276 30.03 12.33 -18.70
CA TRP A 276 30.01 11.18 -19.61
C TRP A 276 31.38 10.92 -20.24
N ARG A 277 32.00 9.78 -19.92
CA ARG A 277 33.16 9.24 -20.64
C ARG A 277 32.75 7.95 -21.38
N PRO A 278 32.98 7.85 -22.70
CA PRO A 278 32.71 6.63 -23.43
C PRO A 278 33.65 5.50 -22.99
N ALA A 279 33.11 4.29 -22.86
CA ALA A 279 33.87 3.09 -22.52
C ALA A 279 34.92 2.77 -23.60
N ARG A 280 36.19 2.61 -23.19
CA ARG A 280 37.29 2.17 -24.07
C ARG A 280 37.02 0.75 -24.59
N LYS A 281 36.91 0.59 -25.92
CA LYS A 281 36.91 -0.73 -26.58
C LYS A 281 38.20 -1.50 -26.23
N ARG A 282 38.05 -2.68 -25.65
CA ARG A 282 39.13 -3.68 -25.52
C ARG A 282 39.63 -4.04 -26.92
N ARG A 283 40.91 -3.77 -27.22
CA ARG A 283 41.59 -4.30 -28.40
C ARG A 283 41.72 -5.82 -28.26
N GLN A 284 41.21 -6.58 -29.22
CA GLN A 284 41.58 -7.98 -29.42
C GLN A 284 43.05 -8.00 -29.88
N SER A 285 43.89 -8.71 -29.13
CA SER A 285 45.24 -9.07 -29.55
C SER A 285 45.16 -10.28 -30.48
N THR A 286 45.55 -10.11 -31.75
CA THR A 286 45.91 -11.20 -32.65
C THR A 286 47.24 -11.83 -32.22
N PRO A 287 47.43 -13.15 -32.35
CA PRO A 287 48.71 -13.80 -32.09
C PRO A 287 49.65 -13.64 -33.31
N PRO A 288 50.98 -13.69 -33.13
CA PRO A 288 51.92 -13.57 -34.23
C PRO A 288 52.03 -14.90 -35.00
N GLU A 289 52.01 -14.82 -36.32
CA GLU A 289 52.51 -15.86 -37.23
C GLU A 289 53.93 -15.48 -37.67
N GLY A 290 54.85 -16.46 -37.64
CA GLY A 290 56.09 -16.49 -38.44
C GLY A 290 57.23 -15.58 -38.00
#